data_AF-A0A8T5WLE5-F1
#
_entry.id   AF-A0A8T5WLE5-F1
#
_cell.length_a   1.000
_cell.length_b   1.000
_cell.length_c   1.000
_cell.angle_alpha   90.00
_cell.angle_beta   90.00
_cell.angle_gamma   90.00
#
_symmetry.space_group_name_H-M   'P 1'
#
loop_
_entity.id
_entity.type
_entity.pdbx_description
1 polymer ?
#
loop_
_entity_poly.entity_id
_entity_poly.type
_entity_poly.pdbx_seq_one_letter_code
_entity_poly.pdbx_strand_id
1 'polypeptide(L)'
;TALPKAVEMQYLPGQGLQSYQLMTKIWSNDTTKDVKMQLVSPAQLVQSLDASKIVPLTVTWGGEEIKADAATTFTATKIFASDALTNGSLAKPLMFSQATKGVLETGIYRGVVSIYLSQAL
;
A
#
# COMPACT_ATOMS: atom_id res chain seq x y z
N THR A 1 -3.36 5.08 -15.85
CA THR A 1 -2.08 5.79 -15.60
C THR A 1 -1.20 4.93 -14.73
N ALA A 2 0.12 5.12 -14.78
CA ALA A 2 1.03 4.42 -13.89
C ALA A 2 0.87 4.92 -12.44
N LEU A 3 1.29 4.10 -11.47
CA LEU A 3 1.39 4.52 -10.08
C LEU A 3 2.35 5.72 -9.95
N PRO A 4 2.05 6.68 -9.06
CA PRO A 4 2.96 7.80 -8.83
C PRO A 4 4.29 7.30 -8.24
N LYS A 5 5.39 7.94 -8.64
CA LYS A 5 6.73 7.60 -8.11
C LYS A 5 6.96 8.09 -6.67
N ALA A 6 6.19 9.08 -6.24
CA ALA A 6 6.26 9.67 -4.92
C ALA A 6 4.86 10.08 -4.47
N VAL A 7 4.62 9.99 -3.16
CA VAL A 7 3.39 10.41 -2.51
C VAL A 7 3.76 11.28 -1.31
N GLU A 8 3.01 12.36 -1.12
CA GLU A 8 3.15 13.23 0.04
C GLU A 8 1.98 12.96 0.98
N MET A 9 2.27 12.73 2.27
CA MET A 9 1.26 12.54 3.31
C MET A 9 1.14 13.83 4.11
N GLN A 10 -0.02 14.48 4.04
CA GLN A 10 -0.26 15.73 4.73
C GLN A 10 -0.24 15.52 6.25
N TYR A 11 0.52 16.34 6.98
CA TYR A 11 0.48 16.36 8.44
C TYR A 11 -0.64 17.27 8.94
N LEU A 12 -1.46 16.74 9.85
CA LEU A 12 -2.51 17.48 10.55
C LEU A 12 -2.08 17.67 12.02
N PRO A 13 -1.85 18.92 12.48
CA PRO A 13 -1.49 19.20 13.86
C PRO A 13 -2.47 18.57 14.86
N GLY A 14 -1.94 17.87 15.86
CA GLY A 14 -2.74 17.16 16.87
C GLY A 14 -3.34 15.82 16.41
N GLN A 15 -3.24 15.46 15.12
CA GLN A 15 -3.89 14.29 14.53
C GLN A 15 -2.94 13.34 13.80
N GLY A 16 -1.70 13.76 13.50
CA GLY A 16 -0.72 12.96 12.77
C GLY A 16 -0.83 13.07 11.26
N LEU A 17 -0.30 12.07 10.54
CA LEU A 17 -0.37 12.04 9.08
C LEU A 17 -1.77 11.65 8.62
N GLN A 18 -2.29 12.38 7.66
CA GLN A 18 -3.46 11.99 6.89
C GLN A 18 -3.11 10.82 5.97
N SER A 19 -3.97 9.82 5.96
CA SER A 19 -3.82 8.66 5.07
C SER A 19 -3.85 9.11 3.60
N TYR A 20 -2.95 8.56 2.80
CA TYR A 20 -2.98 8.70 1.36
C TYR A 20 -3.69 7.50 0.75
N GLN A 21 -4.60 7.73 -0.19
CA GLN A 21 -5.25 6.65 -0.94
C GLN A 21 -5.34 6.98 -2.42
N LEU A 22 -5.24 5.94 -3.26
CA LEU A 22 -5.49 6.04 -4.69
C LEU A 22 -6.24 4.81 -5.20
N MET A 23 -7.19 4.99 -6.11
CA MET A 23 -7.92 3.87 -6.71
C MET A 23 -7.04 3.18 -7.75
N THR A 24 -6.84 1.88 -7.58
CA THR A 24 -5.94 1.06 -8.40
C THR A 24 -6.66 -0.17 -8.94
N LYS A 25 -6.11 -0.73 -10.02
CA LYS A 25 -6.50 -2.04 -10.56
C LYS A 25 -5.24 -2.88 -10.73
N ILE A 26 -5.37 -4.18 -10.51
CA ILE A 26 -4.36 -5.18 -10.88
C ILE A 26 -4.64 -5.58 -12.33
N TRP A 27 -3.60 -5.62 -13.16
CA TRP A 27 -3.67 -6.10 -14.53
C TRP A 27 -2.96 -7.44 -14.62
N SER A 28 -3.65 -8.45 -15.16
CA SER A 28 -3.16 -9.83 -15.21
C SER A 28 -3.35 -10.40 -16.61
N ASN A 29 -2.40 -11.22 -17.06
CA ASN A 29 -2.52 -12.00 -18.29
C ASN A 29 -3.43 -13.24 -18.13
N ASP A 30 -3.73 -13.63 -16.88
CA ASP A 30 -4.64 -14.72 -16.54
C ASP A 30 -5.51 -14.28 -15.34
N THR A 31 -6.80 -14.06 -15.58
CA THR A 31 -7.76 -13.61 -14.56
C THR A 31 -8.37 -14.75 -13.76
N THR A 32 -7.98 -15.99 -14.04
CA THR A 32 -8.41 -17.17 -13.28
C THR A 32 -7.45 -17.49 -12.13
N LYS A 33 -6.27 -16.88 -12.12
CA LYS A 33 -5.22 -17.10 -11.14
C LYS A 33 -5.29 -16.09 -10.00
N ASP A 34 -5.10 -16.59 -8.79
CA ASP A 34 -4.96 -15.75 -7.60
C ASP A 34 -3.74 -14.85 -7.71
N VAL A 35 -3.79 -13.72 -7.02
CA VAL A 35 -2.69 -12.76 -6.98
C VAL A 35 -2.19 -12.64 -5.54
N LYS A 36 -0.88 -12.63 -5.37
CA LYS A 36 -0.22 -12.46 -4.08
C LYS A 36 0.48 -11.11 -4.04
N MET A 37 0.30 -10.39 -2.94
CA MET A 37 0.96 -9.11 -2.71
C MET A 37 1.70 -9.15 -1.37
N GLN A 38 2.92 -8.64 -1.35
CA GLN A 38 3.75 -8.59 -0.15
C GLN A 38 4.60 -7.33 -0.17
N LEU A 39 4.93 -6.79 1.00
CA LEU A 39 5.96 -5.76 1.10
C LEU A 39 7.35 -6.43 1.10
N VAL A 40 8.31 -5.85 0.40
CA VAL A 40 9.70 -6.35 0.42
C VAL A 40 10.35 -6.11 1.79
N SER A 41 9.94 -5.05 2.48
CA SER A 41 10.34 -4.69 3.83
C SER A 41 9.19 -3.96 4.53
N PRO A 42 9.17 -3.89 5.87
CA PRO A 42 8.18 -3.07 6.58
C PRO A 42 8.14 -1.65 6.04
N ALA A 43 6.94 -1.14 5.76
CA ALA A 43 6.75 0.22 5.30
C ALA A 43 6.93 1.19 6.48
N GLN A 44 7.82 2.16 6.35
CA GLN A 44 8.11 3.12 7.40
C GLN A 44 8.67 4.41 6.82
N LEU A 45 8.42 5.52 7.49
CA LEU A 45 9.13 6.77 7.26
C LEU A 45 10.19 6.95 8.34
N VAL A 46 11.36 7.45 7.96
CA VAL A 46 12.47 7.73 8.86
C VAL A 46 12.80 9.21 8.76
N GLN A 47 13.03 9.85 9.91
CA GLN A 47 13.40 11.26 9.98
C GLN A 47 14.82 11.46 9.43
N SER A 48 15.04 12.53 8.67
CA SER A 48 16.27 12.71 7.88
C SER A 48 17.52 13.08 8.69
N LEU A 49 17.36 13.57 9.92
CA LEU A 49 18.41 14.02 10.84
C LEU A 49 18.59 13.09 12.05
N ASP A 50 17.60 12.24 12.36
CA ASP A 50 17.60 11.28 13.45
C ASP A 50 16.95 9.96 13.01
N ALA A 51 17.78 8.98 12.67
CA ALA A 51 17.34 7.68 12.17
C ALA A 51 16.60 6.83 13.23
N SER A 52 16.63 7.22 14.51
CA SER A 52 15.85 6.54 15.57
C SER A 52 14.37 6.93 15.53
N LYS A 53 14.03 8.06 14.87
CA LYS A 53 12.65 8.55 14.73
C LYS A 53 11.99 7.89 13.53
N ILE A 54 11.40 6.74 13.80
CA ILE A 54 10.71 5.91 12.82
C ILE A 54 9.20 6.07 12.98
N VAL A 55 8.50 6.22 11.85
CA VAL A 55 7.04 6.24 11.76
C VAL A 55 6.60 5.03 10.95
N PRO A 56 6.18 3.93 11.59
CA PRO A 56 5.67 2.76 10.88
C PRO A 56 4.40 3.09 10.09
N LEU A 57 4.25 2.49 8.91
CA LEU A 57 3.09 2.64 8.05
C LEU A 57 2.35 1.32 7.88
N THR A 58 1.02 1.39 7.85
CA THR A 58 0.16 0.32 7.36
C THR A 58 -0.14 0.54 5.88
N VAL A 59 0.03 -0.52 5.09
CA VAL A 59 -0.29 -0.54 3.66
C VAL A 59 -1.46 -1.47 3.44
N THR A 60 -2.51 -1.01 2.76
CA THR A 60 -3.66 -1.86 2.42
C THR A 60 -4.02 -1.76 0.95
N TRP A 61 -4.56 -2.84 0.40
CA TRP A 61 -5.20 -2.84 -0.91
C TRP A 61 -6.61 -3.42 -0.80
N GLY A 62 -7.62 -2.62 -1.15
CA GLY A 62 -9.01 -3.05 -1.00
C GLY A 62 -9.47 -3.25 0.45
N GLY A 63 -8.76 -2.65 1.41
CA GLY A 63 -8.99 -2.83 2.85
C GLY A 63 -8.20 -3.97 3.49
N GLU A 64 -7.59 -4.85 2.69
CA GLU A 64 -6.74 -5.94 3.20
C GLU A 64 -5.31 -5.45 3.41
N GLU A 65 -4.72 -5.76 4.56
CA GLU A 65 -3.34 -5.38 4.89
C GLU A 65 -2.32 -6.18 4.07
N ILE A 66 -1.28 -5.49 3.60
CA ILE A 66 -0.13 -6.08 2.91
C ILE A 66 1.04 -6.08 3.87
N LYS A 67 1.55 -7.27 4.21
CA LYS A 67 2.62 -7.44 5.20
C LYS A 67 3.96 -7.75 4.54
N ALA A 68 5.03 -7.60 5.30
CA ALA A 68 6.38 -7.93 4.85
C ALA A 68 6.79 -9.38 5.16
N ASP A 69 6.20 -9.98 6.19
CA ASP A 69 6.52 -11.32 6.69
C ASP A 69 5.78 -12.45 5.95
N ALA A 70 4.60 -12.15 5.40
CA ALA A 70 3.80 -13.09 4.61
C ALA A 70 3.04 -12.39 3.49
N ALA A 71 2.91 -13.08 2.35
CA ALA A 71 2.13 -12.58 1.23
C ALA A 71 0.63 -12.66 1.50
N THR A 72 -0.08 -11.57 1.25
CA THR A 72 -1.55 -11.51 1.25
C THR A 72 -2.06 -12.04 -0.08
N THR A 73 -2.91 -13.07 -0.03
CA THR A 73 -3.48 -13.70 -1.23
C THR A 73 -4.86 -13.12 -1.54
N PHE A 74 -5.03 -12.66 -2.78
CA PHE A 74 -6.27 -12.16 -3.33
C PHE A 74 -6.85 -13.16 -4.32
N THR A 75 -8.01 -13.71 -3.98
CA THR A 75 -8.66 -14.73 -4.81
C THR A 75 -9.15 -14.15 -6.13
N ALA A 76 -8.83 -14.81 -7.25
CA ALA A 76 -9.15 -14.37 -8.60
C ALA A 76 -10.65 -14.09 -8.78
N THR A 77 -11.50 -15.00 -8.31
CA THR A 77 -12.96 -14.89 -8.39
C THR A 77 -13.53 -13.68 -7.66
N LYS A 78 -12.80 -13.14 -6.66
CA LYS A 78 -13.21 -11.95 -5.91
C LYS A 78 -12.72 -10.65 -6.55
N ILE A 79 -11.56 -10.68 -7.22
CA ILE A 79 -10.93 -9.46 -7.74
C ILE A 79 -11.14 -9.24 -9.23
N PHE A 80 -11.38 -10.30 -10.02
CA PHE A 80 -11.64 -10.24 -11.47
C PHE A 80 -13.10 -10.60 -11.81
N ALA A 81 -14.05 -10.18 -10.97
CA ALA A 81 -15.48 -10.42 -11.19
C ALA A 81 -16.01 -9.79 -12.50
N SER A 82 -17.24 -10.13 -12.91
CA SER A 82 -17.80 -9.85 -14.25
C SER A 82 -17.90 -8.37 -14.65
N ASP A 83 -17.92 -7.46 -13.69
CA ASP A 83 -17.89 -6.01 -13.88
C ASP A 83 -16.47 -5.44 -14.02
N ALA A 84 -15.45 -6.30 -13.94
CA ALA A 84 -14.07 -5.95 -14.18
C ALA A 84 -13.77 -5.89 -15.69
N LEU A 85 -12.82 -5.03 -16.06
CA LEU A 85 -12.39 -4.90 -17.46
C LEU A 85 -11.68 -6.18 -17.88
N THR A 86 -11.65 -6.47 -19.19
CA THR A 86 -10.81 -7.55 -19.73
C THR A 86 -9.40 -7.40 -19.16
N ASN A 87 -8.91 -8.45 -18.47
CA ASN A 87 -7.58 -8.52 -17.85
C ASN A 87 -7.31 -7.57 -16.67
N GLY A 88 -8.31 -6.80 -16.22
CA GLY A 88 -8.17 -5.84 -15.11
C GLY A 88 -9.06 -6.22 -13.93
N SER A 89 -8.59 -6.01 -12.70
CA SER A 89 -9.39 -6.25 -11.51
C SER A 89 -10.49 -5.19 -11.32
N LEU A 90 -11.38 -5.43 -10.36
CA LEU A 90 -12.16 -4.40 -9.69
C LEU A 90 -11.25 -3.28 -9.19
N ALA A 91 -11.71 -2.04 -9.31
CA ALA A 91 -10.98 -0.89 -8.77
C ALA A 91 -11.01 -0.95 -7.24
N LYS A 92 -9.85 -0.93 -6.60
CA LYS A 92 -9.71 -0.97 -5.15
C LYS A 92 -8.70 0.08 -4.67
N PRO A 93 -8.91 0.67 -3.48
CA PRO A 93 -7.98 1.66 -2.95
C PRO A 93 -6.67 0.98 -2.54
N LEU A 94 -5.55 1.51 -3.01
CA LEU A 94 -4.23 1.33 -2.39
C LEU A 94 -4.05 2.47 -1.39
N MET A 95 -3.88 2.15 -0.11
CA MET A 95 -3.83 3.13 0.97
C MET A 95 -2.58 2.97 1.84
N PHE A 96 -1.98 4.11 2.19
CA PHE A 96 -0.87 4.24 3.12
C PHE A 96 -1.32 5.08 4.33
N SER A 97 -1.10 4.59 5.54
CA SER A 97 -1.48 5.26 6.79
C SER A 97 -0.41 5.09 7.85
N GLN A 98 -0.32 6.01 8.82
CA GLN A 98 0.41 5.72 10.06
C GLN A 98 -0.15 4.47 10.71
N ALA A 99 0.70 3.53 11.12
CA ALA A 99 0.26 2.33 11.84
C ALA A 99 -0.37 2.71 13.19
N THR A 100 0.25 3.69 13.89
CA THR A 100 -0.29 4.30 15.10
C THR A 100 -0.49 5.79 14.84
N LYS A 101 -1.75 6.23 14.82
CA LYS A 101 -2.08 7.64 14.64
C LYS A 101 -1.58 8.47 15.83
N GLY A 102 -0.90 9.57 15.53
CA GLY A 102 -0.38 10.45 16.58
C GLY A 102 0.46 11.59 16.04
N VAL A 103 0.69 12.56 16.93
CA VAL A 103 1.61 13.69 16.70
C VAL A 103 3.02 13.15 16.44
N LEU A 104 3.70 13.76 15.48
CA LEU A 104 5.10 13.47 15.17
C LEU A 104 5.99 14.60 15.67
N GLU A 105 7.20 14.26 16.06
CA GLU A 105 8.24 15.27 16.29
C GLU A 105 8.56 16.00 14.98
N THR A 106 8.88 17.29 15.06
CA THR A 106 9.24 18.10 13.89
C THR A 106 10.40 17.48 13.13
N GLY A 107 10.24 17.36 11.82
CA GLY A 107 11.30 16.87 10.94
C GLY A 107 10.79 16.52 9.55
N ILE A 108 11.73 16.22 8.66
CA ILE A 108 11.45 15.70 7.32
C ILE A 108 11.55 14.18 7.39
N TYR A 109 10.43 13.50 7.16
CA TYR A 109 10.35 12.04 7.16
C TYR A 109 10.26 11.52 5.73
N ARG A 110 11.03 10.48 5.41
CA ARG A 110 11.04 9.85 4.09
C ARG A 110 11.13 8.34 4.23
N GLY A 111 10.57 7.63 3.27
CA GLY A 111 10.59 6.17 3.23
C GLY A 111 10.22 5.66 1.84
N VAL A 112 10.49 4.39 1.60
CA VAL A 112 10.12 3.70 0.36
C VAL A 112 9.17 2.56 0.71
N VAL A 113 8.05 2.49 -0.01
CA VAL A 113 7.14 1.34 0.06
C VAL A 113 7.38 0.47 -1.16
N SER A 114 8.07 -0.65 -0.95
CA SER A 114 8.39 -1.62 -1.98
C SER A 114 7.35 -2.75 -1.99
N ILE A 115 6.49 -2.77 -3.00
CA ILE A 115 5.42 -3.77 -3.15
C ILE A 115 5.87 -4.82 -4.17
N TYR A 116 5.87 -6.08 -3.78
CA TYR A 116 6.02 -7.23 -4.65
C TYR A 116 4.63 -7.79 -4.98
N LEU A 117 4.37 -8.01 -6.27
CA LEU A 117 3.11 -8.56 -6.79
C LEU A 117 3.44 -9.77 -7.67
N SER A 118 2.79 -10.90 -7.41
CA SER A 118 2.97 -12.11 -8.20
C SER A 118 1.64 -12.82 -8.46
N GLN A 119 1.57 -13.52 -9.59
CA GLN A 119 0.47 -14.42 -9.89
C GLN A 119 0.75 -15.80 -9.27
N ALA A 120 -0.29 -16.47 -8.78
CA ALA A 120 -0.19 -17.85 -8.33
C ALA A 120 0.15 -18.79 -9.50
N LEU A 121 0.83 -19.90 -9.17
CA LEU A 121 1.19 -20.95 -10.14
C LEU A 121 -0.05 -21.65 -10.71
#